data_AF-A0A3E0NHD5-F1
#
_entry.id   AF-A0A3E0NHD5-F1
#
_cell.length_a   1.000
_cell.length_b   1.000
_cell.length_c   1.000
_cell.angle_alpha   90.00
_cell.angle_beta   90.00
_cell.angle_gamma   90.00
#
_symmetry.space_group_name_H-M   'P 1'
#
loop_
_entity.id
_entity.type
_entity.pdbx_description
1 polymer ?
#
loop_
_entity_poly.entity_id
_entity_poly.type
_entity_poly.pdbx_seq_one_letter_code
_entity_poly.pdbx_strand_id
1 'polypeptide(L)'
;MTAVDNWIVVIYLLGILAVGLRAGRGVSSSQDFAVAGQGLSFPLLLGTLVAAVVGASATIGRAGKAYEVGILIALSGVAYGLGLLAFGKLAPVIKRIQFWSVPDALGARYGQTFRFLSALIIYICVMGVFASQLMAFGVTATFMSGSIDVSFTSAVMISAVLMTAYTLTGGMKSVAAADLFQVVIIVVMIGVVLPVVLVGEMGGPVAAVQALAPLDGDWLGGMSVVFLISLFLIDIPIVLIDASLWQKTGAAQNAGHIRRAVVITGLAFIVWGTLSAAYGALAKRLQPGLIEAGMSADAALPSLLFNYMPPVLLGFAFAALVAVIISTAATAMLVAGTTAGFELFRVIKPDASDKQTLLMTRLGVGLVAFVGVYIALNAQG
;
A
#
# COMPACT_ATOMS: atom_id res chain seq x y z
N MET A 1 -16.13 -14.80 12.87
CA MET A 1 -16.80 -13.49 12.70
C MET A 1 -18.29 -13.64 12.92
N THR A 2 -18.91 -12.66 13.55
CA THR A 2 -20.36 -12.55 13.72
C THR A 2 -21.00 -11.87 12.51
N ALA A 3 -22.34 -11.92 12.38
CA ALA A 3 -23.05 -11.18 11.34
C ALA A 3 -22.80 -9.66 11.42
N VAL A 4 -22.60 -9.13 12.64
CA VAL A 4 -22.28 -7.72 12.86
C VAL A 4 -20.91 -7.36 12.26
N ASP A 5 -19.90 -8.22 12.45
CA ASP A 5 -18.56 -8.00 11.90
C ASP A 5 -18.60 -7.92 10.36
N ASN A 6 -19.38 -8.79 9.73
CA ASN A 6 -19.54 -8.80 8.27
C ASN A 6 -20.20 -7.52 7.77
N TRP A 7 -21.25 -7.04 8.46
CA TRP A 7 -21.92 -5.79 8.08
C TRP A 7 -21.02 -4.56 8.26
N ILE A 8 -20.17 -4.52 9.30
CA ILE A 8 -19.18 -3.45 9.47
C ILE A 8 -18.29 -3.35 8.23
N VAL A 9 -17.84 -4.49 7.71
CA VAL A 9 -16.93 -4.53 6.56
C VAL A 9 -17.64 -4.13 5.27
N VAL A 10 -18.86 -4.64 5.04
CA VAL A 10 -19.67 -4.25 3.88
C VAL A 10 -19.94 -2.74 3.89
N ILE A 11 -20.38 -2.18 5.02
CA ILE A 11 -20.63 -0.74 5.18
C ILE A 11 -19.35 0.06 4.95
N TYR A 12 -18.22 -0.42 5.47
CA TYR A 12 -16.93 0.23 5.29
C TYR A 12 -16.48 0.25 3.82
N LEU A 13 -16.61 -0.87 3.10
CA LEU A 13 -16.30 -0.97 1.67
C LEU A 13 -17.16 -0.02 0.83
N LEU A 14 -18.47 0.04 1.12
CA LEU A 14 -19.38 1.00 0.49
C LEU A 14 -18.99 2.45 0.83
N GLY A 15 -18.54 2.69 2.06
CA GLY A 15 -18.02 3.98 2.51
C GLY A 15 -16.80 4.44 1.71
N ILE A 16 -15.79 3.57 1.53
CA ILE A 16 -14.61 3.88 0.70
C ILE A 16 -15.04 4.21 -0.73
N LEU A 17 -15.89 3.36 -1.33
CA LEU A 17 -16.38 3.56 -2.69
C LEU A 17 -17.11 4.91 -2.83
N ALA A 18 -17.98 5.24 -1.88
CA ALA A 18 -18.72 6.50 -1.87
C ALA A 18 -17.79 7.72 -1.74
N VAL A 19 -16.81 7.67 -0.84
CA VAL A 19 -15.81 8.73 -0.65
C VAL A 19 -15.00 8.92 -1.93
N GLY A 20 -14.48 7.82 -2.51
CA GLY A 20 -13.70 7.85 -3.75
C GLY A 20 -14.49 8.41 -4.92
N LEU A 21 -15.68 7.86 -5.21
CA LEU A 21 -16.52 8.32 -6.32
C LEU A 21 -16.98 9.77 -6.16
N ARG A 22 -17.24 10.23 -4.92
CA ARG A 22 -17.61 11.62 -4.65
C ARG A 22 -16.44 12.57 -4.89
N ALA A 23 -15.24 12.21 -4.42
CA ALA A 23 -14.03 13.02 -4.60
C ALA A 23 -13.58 13.07 -6.07
N GLY A 24 -13.89 12.03 -6.84
CA GLY A 24 -13.61 11.94 -8.27
C GLY A 24 -14.47 12.80 -9.19
N ARG A 25 -15.52 13.45 -8.66
CA ARG A 25 -16.39 14.31 -9.47
C ARG A 25 -15.60 15.48 -10.05
N GLY A 26 -15.78 15.72 -11.35
CA GLY A 26 -15.12 16.83 -12.05
C GLY A 26 -13.72 16.52 -12.57
N VAL A 27 -13.27 15.26 -12.56
CA VAL A 27 -12.03 14.87 -13.26
C VAL A 27 -12.30 14.77 -14.76
N SER A 28 -11.87 15.79 -15.50
CA SER A 28 -12.08 15.90 -16.95
C SER A 28 -10.81 16.03 -17.79
N SER A 29 -9.65 16.25 -17.16
CA SER A 29 -8.36 16.37 -17.83
C SER A 29 -7.39 15.27 -17.45
N SER A 30 -6.38 15.01 -18.29
CA SER A 30 -5.33 14.05 -17.96
C SER A 30 -4.52 14.48 -16.72
N GLN A 31 -4.31 15.78 -16.53
CA GLN A 31 -3.60 16.34 -15.37
C GLN A 31 -4.42 16.23 -14.07
N ASP A 32 -5.75 16.39 -14.14
CA ASP A 32 -6.65 16.14 -13.01
C ASP A 32 -6.56 14.67 -12.56
N PHE A 33 -6.51 13.75 -13.52
CA PHE A 33 -6.39 12.33 -13.24
C PHE A 33 -5.05 11.99 -12.57
N ALA A 34 -3.93 12.41 -13.16
CA ALA A 34 -2.60 12.00 -12.73
C ALA A 34 -2.14 12.65 -11.42
N VAL A 35 -2.41 13.96 -11.24
CA VAL A 35 -1.83 14.75 -10.14
C VAL A 35 -2.86 15.66 -9.47
N ALA A 36 -4.16 15.39 -9.63
CA ALA A 36 -5.22 16.19 -9.00
C ALA A 36 -5.15 17.69 -9.34
N GLY A 37 -4.68 18.04 -10.55
CA GLY A 37 -4.48 19.44 -10.95
C GLY A 37 -3.45 20.17 -10.09
N GLN A 38 -2.56 19.44 -9.42
CA GLN A 38 -1.56 19.95 -8.49
C GLN A 38 -2.14 20.72 -7.30
N GLY A 39 -3.40 20.47 -6.96
CA GLY A 39 -4.15 21.23 -5.95
C GLY A 39 -4.39 20.46 -4.65
N LEU A 40 -3.67 19.36 -4.39
CA LEU A 40 -3.97 18.53 -3.22
C LEU A 40 -3.66 19.28 -1.92
N SER A 41 -4.67 19.43 -1.07
CA SER A 41 -4.55 20.09 0.24
C SER A 41 -3.66 19.27 1.17
N PHE A 42 -3.11 19.93 2.19
CA PHE A 42 -2.17 19.28 3.12
C PHE A 42 -2.73 18.01 3.79
N PRO A 43 -3.99 17.96 4.30
CA PRO A 43 -4.53 16.76 4.92
C PRO A 43 -4.68 15.58 3.94
N LEU A 44 -5.15 15.84 2.72
CA LEU A 44 -5.27 14.81 1.68
C LEU A 44 -3.90 14.30 1.25
N LEU A 45 -2.93 15.21 1.06
CA LEU A 45 -1.56 14.87 0.70
C LEU A 45 -0.89 14.01 1.78
N LEU A 46 -1.02 14.40 3.05
CA LEU A 46 -0.47 13.63 4.16
C LEU A 46 -1.16 12.28 4.27
N GLY A 47 -2.49 12.24 4.20
CA GLY A 47 -3.27 11.00 4.27
C GLY A 47 -2.85 10.00 3.21
N THR A 48 -2.73 10.42 1.94
CA THR A 48 -2.30 9.52 0.86
C THR A 48 -0.84 9.09 0.98
N LEU A 49 0.06 9.96 1.44
CA LEU A 49 1.45 9.57 1.67
C LEU A 49 1.57 8.55 2.80
N VAL A 50 0.89 8.78 3.93
CA VAL A 50 0.87 7.84 5.05
C VAL A 50 0.21 6.52 4.63
N ALA A 51 -0.92 6.56 3.91
CA ALA A 51 -1.61 5.37 3.43
C ALA A 51 -0.72 4.48 2.54
N ALA A 52 0.07 5.08 1.64
CA ALA A 52 1.00 4.31 0.82
C ALA A 52 2.06 3.58 1.65
N VAL A 53 2.55 4.21 2.71
CA VAL A 53 3.63 3.62 3.52
C VAL A 53 3.09 2.67 4.60
N VAL A 54 1.80 2.73 4.96
CA VAL A 54 1.12 1.68 5.76
C VAL A 54 0.47 0.60 4.87
N GLY A 55 0.85 0.55 3.59
CA GLY A 55 0.33 -0.38 2.59
C GLY A 55 0.65 -1.86 2.87
N ALA A 56 0.14 -2.75 2.01
CA ALA A 56 0.14 -4.19 2.24
C ALA A 56 1.53 -4.79 2.41
N SER A 57 2.52 -4.33 1.64
CA SER A 57 3.91 -4.78 1.77
C SER A 57 4.51 -4.40 3.13
N ALA A 58 4.30 -3.16 3.59
CA ALA A 58 4.90 -2.65 4.82
C ALA A 58 4.24 -3.20 6.09
N THR A 59 2.98 -3.63 5.97
CA THR A 59 2.14 -4.12 7.08
C THR A 59 2.08 -5.64 7.10
N ILE A 60 1.47 -6.25 6.08
CA ILE A 60 1.25 -7.71 5.99
C ILE A 60 2.56 -8.41 5.66
N GLY A 61 3.23 -7.99 4.59
CA GLY A 61 4.47 -8.63 4.14
C GLY A 61 5.60 -8.51 5.16
N ARG A 62 5.74 -7.36 5.83
CA ARG A 62 6.74 -7.18 6.89
C ARG A 62 6.44 -8.04 8.13
N ALA A 63 5.17 -8.14 8.53
CA ALA A 63 4.78 -9.05 9.60
C ALA A 63 5.08 -10.51 9.21
N GLY A 64 4.81 -10.90 7.96
CA GLY A 64 5.15 -12.23 7.46
C GLY A 64 6.65 -12.51 7.48
N LYS A 65 7.48 -11.60 6.95
CA LYS A 65 8.94 -11.74 7.04
C LYS A 65 9.42 -11.78 8.50
N ALA A 66 8.86 -10.97 9.40
CA ALA A 66 9.24 -11.00 10.80
C ALA A 66 8.82 -12.29 11.52
N TYR A 67 7.75 -12.96 11.07
CA TYR A 67 7.41 -14.29 11.54
C TYR A 67 8.51 -15.31 11.19
N GLU A 68 9.10 -15.20 10.00
CA GLU A 68 10.19 -16.07 9.56
C GLU A 68 11.50 -15.75 10.30
N VAL A 69 11.97 -14.49 10.17
CA VAL A 69 13.34 -14.06 10.55
C VAL A 69 13.41 -13.21 11.82
N GLY A 70 12.30 -13.03 12.53
CA GLY A 70 12.26 -12.27 13.77
C GLY A 70 12.24 -10.74 13.62
N ILE A 71 12.38 -10.05 14.75
CA ILE A 71 12.11 -8.61 14.89
C ILE A 71 13.10 -7.70 14.15
N LEU A 72 14.33 -8.15 13.88
CA LEU A 72 15.37 -7.31 13.25
C LEU A 72 15.04 -6.87 11.83
N ILE A 73 14.09 -7.50 11.15
CA ILE A 73 13.59 -6.99 9.87
C ILE A 73 12.95 -5.60 10.00
N ALA A 74 12.63 -5.14 11.23
CA ALA A 74 12.25 -3.76 11.53
C ALA A 74 13.29 -2.73 11.04
N LEU A 75 14.57 -3.11 10.91
CA LEU A 75 15.62 -2.25 10.37
C LEU A 75 15.37 -1.84 8.91
N SER A 76 14.66 -2.66 8.11
CA SER A 76 14.18 -2.25 6.78
C SER A 76 13.21 -1.06 6.88
N GLY A 77 12.35 -1.09 7.90
CA GLY A 77 11.43 0.01 8.24
C GLY A 77 12.18 1.29 8.56
N VAL A 78 13.21 1.18 9.40
CA VAL A 78 14.10 2.29 9.75
C VAL A 78 14.80 2.84 8.51
N ALA A 79 15.40 1.98 7.69
CA ALA A 79 16.14 2.35 6.50
C ALA A 79 15.28 3.11 5.47
N TYR A 80 14.13 2.57 5.09
CA TYR A 80 13.22 3.26 4.17
C TYR A 80 12.67 4.56 4.79
N GLY A 81 12.41 4.59 6.09
CA GLY A 81 12.04 5.80 6.81
C GLY A 81 13.11 6.90 6.72
N LEU A 82 14.39 6.55 6.87
CA LEU A 82 15.51 7.45 6.64
C LEU A 82 15.58 7.91 5.17
N GLY A 83 15.30 7.01 4.22
CA GLY A 83 15.14 7.34 2.81
C GLY A 83 14.05 8.39 2.56
N LEU A 84 12.88 8.26 3.21
CA LEU A 84 11.81 9.26 3.16
C LEU A 84 12.24 10.60 3.76
N LEU A 85 12.95 10.60 4.88
CA LEU A 85 13.49 11.84 5.47
C LEU A 85 14.48 12.54 4.52
N ALA A 86 15.30 11.76 3.80
CA ALA A 86 16.18 12.28 2.75
C ALA A 86 15.37 12.80 1.55
N PHE A 87 14.37 12.05 1.08
CA PHE A 87 13.46 12.45 0.01
C PHE A 87 12.71 13.74 0.36
N GLY A 88 12.37 13.98 1.63
CA GLY A 88 11.73 15.22 2.09
C GLY A 88 12.56 16.49 1.79
N LYS A 89 13.87 16.38 1.61
CA LYS A 89 14.74 17.47 1.14
C LYS A 89 14.66 17.67 -0.38
N LEU A 90 14.47 16.59 -1.13
CA LEU A 90 14.39 16.57 -2.60
C LEU A 90 12.98 16.91 -3.12
N ALA A 91 11.92 16.52 -2.40
CA ALA A 91 10.54 16.67 -2.82
C ALA A 91 10.14 18.12 -3.17
N PRO A 92 10.59 19.16 -2.43
CA PRO A 92 10.38 20.57 -2.82
C PRO A 92 11.00 20.93 -4.16
N VAL A 93 12.17 20.36 -4.48
CA VAL A 93 12.88 20.60 -5.74
C VAL A 93 12.13 19.89 -6.87
N ILE A 94 11.77 18.62 -6.69
CA ILE A 94 10.97 17.83 -7.63
C ILE A 94 9.65 18.55 -7.96
N LYS A 95 8.98 19.11 -6.94
CA LYS A 95 7.76 19.89 -7.14
C LYS A 95 7.98 21.15 -8.00
N ARG A 96 9.10 21.86 -7.80
CA ARG A 96 9.41 23.11 -8.53
C ARG A 96 9.78 22.88 -9.98
N ILE A 97 10.50 21.80 -10.28
CA ILE A 97 10.89 21.41 -11.65
C ILE A 97 9.74 20.74 -12.42
N GLN A 98 8.60 20.48 -11.76
CA GLN A 98 7.38 19.96 -12.38
C GLN A 98 7.55 18.57 -13.04
N PHE A 99 8.46 17.75 -12.52
CA PHE A 99 8.51 16.33 -12.86
C PHE A 99 7.49 15.58 -12.03
N TRP A 100 6.56 14.89 -12.70
CA TRP A 100 5.43 14.21 -12.04
C TRP A 100 5.70 12.73 -11.81
N SER A 101 6.78 12.20 -12.38
CA SER A 101 7.13 10.79 -12.30
C SER A 101 8.62 10.51 -12.50
N VAL A 102 9.03 9.29 -12.14
CA VAL A 102 10.40 8.81 -12.33
C VAL A 102 10.78 8.76 -13.82
N PRO A 103 9.94 8.22 -14.74
CA PRO A 103 10.28 8.21 -16.16
C PRO A 103 10.47 9.60 -16.75
N ASP A 104 9.70 10.59 -16.31
CA ASP A 104 9.87 11.98 -16.76
C ASP A 104 11.24 12.53 -16.38
N ALA A 105 11.69 12.30 -15.13
CA ALA A 105 13.01 12.73 -14.68
C ALA A 105 14.14 12.03 -15.44
N LEU A 106 14.01 10.71 -15.69
CA LEU A 106 14.98 9.95 -16.49
C LEU A 106 14.98 10.41 -17.95
N GLY A 107 13.81 10.71 -18.51
CA GLY A 107 13.65 11.23 -19.86
C GLY A 107 14.30 12.58 -20.06
N ALA A 108 14.13 13.49 -19.10
CA ALA A 108 14.78 14.80 -19.12
C ALA A 108 16.31 14.71 -19.06
N ARG A 109 16.85 13.69 -18.38
CA ARG A 109 18.30 13.51 -18.19
C ARG A 109 18.99 12.70 -19.29
N TYR A 110 18.32 11.66 -19.80
CA TYR A 110 18.91 10.62 -20.66
C TYR A 110 18.16 10.43 -22.00
N GLY A 111 17.08 11.17 -22.25
CA GLY A 111 16.32 11.15 -23.51
C GLY A 111 15.10 10.21 -23.50
N GLN A 112 14.29 10.28 -24.57
CA GLN A 112 12.98 9.64 -24.64
C GLN A 112 13.03 8.11 -24.59
N THR A 113 14.11 7.48 -25.05
CA THR A 113 14.28 6.02 -24.95
C THR A 113 14.29 5.56 -23.49
N PHE A 114 15.01 6.27 -22.62
CA PHE A 114 15.04 5.96 -21.19
C PHE A 114 13.70 6.24 -20.51
N ARG A 115 12.99 7.29 -20.93
CA ARG A 115 11.61 7.53 -20.47
C ARG A 115 10.70 6.35 -20.80
N PHE A 116 10.70 5.91 -22.06
CA PHE A 116 9.85 4.81 -22.50
C PHE A 116 10.18 3.49 -21.80
N LEU A 117 11.46 3.13 -21.73
CA LEU A 117 11.88 1.85 -21.12
C LEU A 117 11.58 1.81 -19.62
N SER A 118 11.89 2.90 -18.89
CA SER A 118 11.56 2.96 -17.46
C SER A 118 10.06 2.94 -17.20
N ALA A 119 9.28 3.64 -18.02
CA ALA A 119 7.82 3.60 -17.98
C ALA A 119 7.27 2.19 -18.24
N LEU A 120 7.81 1.48 -19.23
CA LEU A 120 7.38 0.12 -19.56
C LEU A 120 7.65 -0.85 -18.41
N ILE A 121 8.83 -0.76 -17.79
CA ILE A 121 9.21 -1.56 -16.63
C ILE A 121 8.25 -1.26 -15.46
N ILE A 122 8.03 0.02 -15.13
CA ILE A 122 7.11 0.42 -14.05
C ILE A 122 5.71 -0.11 -14.32
N TYR A 123 5.21 0.02 -15.55
CA TYR A 123 3.87 -0.45 -15.94
C TYR A 123 3.68 -1.96 -15.74
N ILE A 124 4.69 -2.76 -16.10
CA ILE A 124 4.67 -4.21 -15.88
C ILE A 124 4.73 -4.52 -14.37
N CYS A 125 5.59 -3.84 -13.61
CA CYS A 125 5.70 -4.05 -12.16
C CYS A 125 4.39 -3.75 -11.43
N VAL A 126 3.73 -2.62 -11.72
CA VAL A 126 2.46 -2.26 -11.05
C VAL A 126 1.31 -3.20 -11.42
N MET A 127 1.37 -3.85 -12.57
CA MET A 127 0.42 -4.89 -12.94
C MET A 127 0.54 -6.12 -12.02
N GLY A 128 1.77 -6.54 -11.72
CA GLY A 128 2.03 -7.60 -10.73
C GLY A 128 1.61 -7.18 -9.30
N VAL A 129 1.88 -5.93 -8.92
CA VAL A 129 1.44 -5.39 -7.62
C VAL A 129 -0.09 -5.41 -7.52
N PHE A 130 -0.81 -4.98 -8.56
CA PHE A 130 -2.27 -5.01 -8.55
C PHE A 130 -2.81 -6.45 -8.47
N ALA A 131 -2.24 -7.38 -9.24
CA ALA A 131 -2.61 -8.80 -9.16
C ALA A 131 -2.40 -9.39 -7.75
N SER A 132 -1.30 -9.04 -7.09
CA SER A 132 -1.03 -9.50 -5.72
C SER A 132 -2.02 -8.93 -4.70
N GLN A 133 -2.49 -7.69 -4.89
CA GLN A 133 -3.53 -7.13 -4.03
C GLN A 133 -4.88 -7.81 -4.23
N LEU A 134 -5.24 -8.20 -5.45
CA LEU A 134 -6.46 -8.98 -5.70
C LEU A 134 -6.40 -10.35 -5.02
N MET A 135 -5.26 -11.04 -5.11
CA MET A 135 -5.06 -12.31 -4.42
C MET A 135 -5.12 -12.14 -2.90
N ALA A 136 -4.43 -11.12 -2.37
CA ALA A 136 -4.43 -10.83 -0.95
C ALA A 136 -5.86 -10.55 -0.44
N PHE A 137 -6.65 -9.76 -1.18
CA PHE A 137 -8.05 -9.54 -0.86
C PHE A 137 -8.84 -10.85 -0.91
N GLY A 138 -8.66 -11.65 -1.98
CA GLY A 138 -9.35 -12.92 -2.16
C GLY A 138 -9.13 -13.88 -0.99
N VAL A 139 -7.88 -14.10 -0.58
CA VAL A 139 -7.52 -14.94 0.57
C VAL A 139 -8.06 -14.36 1.87
N THR A 140 -7.92 -13.05 2.06
CA THR A 140 -8.38 -12.34 3.27
C THR A 140 -9.91 -12.45 3.41
N ALA A 141 -10.64 -12.28 2.31
CA ALA A 141 -12.08 -12.42 2.25
C ALA A 141 -12.56 -13.86 2.45
N THR A 142 -11.93 -14.86 1.83
CA THR A 142 -12.34 -16.27 2.02
C THR A 142 -12.08 -16.71 3.44
N PHE A 143 -10.89 -16.45 3.97
CA PHE A 143 -10.49 -16.81 5.34
C PHE A 143 -11.42 -16.21 6.39
N MET A 144 -11.94 -15.01 6.14
CA MET A 144 -12.71 -14.25 7.12
C MET A 144 -14.22 -14.20 6.83
N SER A 145 -14.67 -14.73 5.68
CA SER A 145 -16.09 -14.72 5.29
C SER A 145 -17.01 -15.47 6.25
N GLY A 146 -16.47 -16.39 7.07
CA GLY A 146 -17.20 -17.09 8.11
C GLY A 146 -18.51 -17.69 7.58
N SER A 147 -19.64 -17.14 8.01
CA SER A 147 -21.00 -17.58 7.63
C SER A 147 -21.50 -17.12 6.25
N ILE A 148 -20.78 -16.25 5.54
CA ILE A 148 -21.19 -15.72 4.21
C ILE A 148 -20.60 -16.56 3.05
N ASP A 149 -19.72 -17.52 3.33
CA ASP A 149 -19.07 -18.44 2.36
C ASP A 149 -18.77 -17.78 1.00
N VAL A 150 -17.92 -16.75 1.03
CA VAL A 150 -17.54 -16.03 -0.17
C VAL A 150 -16.41 -16.81 -0.86
N SER A 151 -16.69 -17.35 -2.05
CA SER A 151 -15.66 -18.02 -2.84
C SER A 151 -14.50 -17.06 -3.18
N PHE A 152 -13.29 -17.61 -3.33
CA PHE A 152 -12.10 -16.84 -3.72
C PHE A 152 -12.34 -16.04 -5.00
N THR A 153 -12.91 -16.70 -6.01
CA THR A 153 -13.26 -16.07 -7.30
C THR A 153 -14.21 -14.90 -7.12
N SER A 154 -15.26 -15.06 -6.31
CA SER A 154 -16.21 -13.97 -6.03
C SER A 154 -15.52 -12.80 -5.32
N ALA A 155 -14.65 -13.07 -4.34
CA ALA A 155 -13.90 -12.03 -3.63
C ALA A 155 -12.93 -11.27 -4.54
N VAL A 156 -12.21 -11.97 -5.42
CA VAL A 156 -11.34 -11.36 -6.44
C VAL A 156 -12.14 -10.47 -7.39
N MET A 157 -13.29 -10.94 -7.89
CA MET A 157 -14.13 -10.15 -8.79
C MET A 157 -14.71 -8.90 -8.11
N ILE A 158 -15.19 -9.03 -6.86
CA ILE A 158 -15.72 -7.90 -6.08
C ILE A 158 -14.63 -6.86 -5.85
N SER A 159 -13.45 -7.28 -5.41
CA SER A 159 -12.32 -6.37 -5.15
C SER A 159 -11.82 -5.71 -6.43
N ALA A 160 -11.73 -6.43 -7.54
CA ALA A 160 -11.37 -5.87 -8.83
C ALA A 160 -12.34 -4.75 -9.24
N VAL A 161 -13.64 -4.97 -9.14
CA VAL A 161 -14.65 -3.95 -9.44
C VAL A 161 -14.51 -2.75 -8.49
N LEU A 162 -14.40 -2.99 -7.18
CA LEU A 162 -14.30 -1.92 -6.17
C LEU A 162 -13.06 -1.05 -6.36
N MET A 163 -11.87 -1.66 -6.47
CA MET A 163 -10.59 -0.95 -6.61
C MET A 163 -10.49 -0.20 -7.96
N THR A 164 -11.05 -0.79 -9.02
CA THR A 164 -11.01 -0.23 -10.37
C THR A 164 -11.99 0.92 -10.55
N ALA A 165 -13.21 0.81 -10.00
CA ALA A 165 -14.30 1.76 -10.28
C ALA A 165 -13.98 3.21 -9.88
N TYR A 166 -13.50 3.44 -8.66
CA TYR A 166 -13.18 4.80 -8.23
C TYR A 166 -11.84 5.31 -8.77
N THR A 167 -10.90 4.41 -9.07
CA THR A 167 -9.61 4.81 -9.67
C THR A 167 -9.79 5.23 -11.13
N LEU A 168 -10.56 4.49 -11.93
CA LEU A 168 -10.87 4.85 -13.32
C LEU A 168 -11.59 6.18 -13.45
N THR A 169 -12.51 6.45 -12.53
CA THR A 169 -13.40 7.61 -12.62
C THR A 169 -12.72 8.89 -12.15
N GLY A 170 -11.95 8.85 -11.06
CA GLY A 170 -11.46 10.09 -10.46
C GLY A 170 -10.00 10.14 -10.02
N GLY A 171 -9.15 9.21 -10.45
CA GLY A 171 -7.69 9.31 -10.38
C GLY A 171 -7.14 9.73 -9.01
N MET A 172 -6.11 10.57 -8.99
CA MET A 172 -5.40 11.02 -7.79
C MET A 172 -6.33 11.65 -6.73
N LYS A 173 -7.36 12.41 -7.13
CA LYS A 173 -8.31 13.01 -6.17
C LYS A 173 -9.11 11.93 -5.43
N SER A 174 -9.54 10.90 -6.13
CA SER A 174 -10.31 9.79 -5.55
C SER A 174 -9.44 8.93 -4.66
N VAL A 175 -8.24 8.58 -5.15
CA VAL A 175 -7.27 7.79 -4.39
C VAL A 175 -6.88 8.51 -3.10
N ALA A 176 -6.53 9.79 -3.16
CA ALA A 176 -6.14 10.52 -1.96
C ALA A 176 -7.26 10.68 -0.93
N ALA A 177 -8.51 10.83 -1.36
CA ALA A 177 -9.65 10.92 -0.45
C ALA A 177 -9.98 9.57 0.19
N ALA A 178 -9.96 8.49 -0.60
CA ALA A 178 -10.12 7.12 -0.10
C ALA A 178 -8.99 6.77 0.89
N ASP A 179 -7.75 7.07 0.53
CA ASP A 179 -6.57 6.84 1.38
C ASP A 179 -6.69 7.57 2.72
N LEU A 180 -7.11 8.83 2.73
CA LEU A 180 -7.28 9.58 3.99
C LEU A 180 -8.35 8.93 4.88
N PHE A 181 -9.44 8.44 4.30
CA PHE A 181 -10.47 7.70 5.04
C PHE A 181 -9.94 6.35 5.56
N GLN A 182 -9.12 5.66 4.77
CA GLN A 182 -8.53 4.36 5.09
C GLN A 182 -7.47 4.45 6.18
N VAL A 183 -6.59 5.46 6.12
CA VAL A 183 -5.48 5.58 7.06
C VAL A 183 -5.96 5.69 8.50
N VAL A 184 -7.12 6.31 8.73
CA VAL A 184 -7.71 6.47 10.07
C VAL A 184 -8.04 5.11 10.68
N ILE A 185 -8.78 4.25 9.97
CA ILE A 185 -9.14 2.93 10.51
C ILE A 185 -7.91 2.02 10.62
N ILE A 186 -6.95 2.13 9.71
CA ILE A 186 -5.70 1.37 9.74
C ILE A 186 -4.92 1.72 11.00
N VAL A 187 -4.67 3.01 11.25
CA VAL A 187 -3.91 3.48 12.42
C VAL A 187 -4.66 3.16 13.71
N VAL A 188 -5.98 3.32 13.76
CA VAL A 188 -6.74 3.01 14.99
C VAL A 188 -6.72 1.51 15.27
N MET A 189 -7.13 0.67 14.32
CA MET A 189 -7.34 -0.75 14.58
C MET A 189 -6.04 -1.53 14.61
N ILE A 190 -5.20 -1.36 13.59
CA ILE A 190 -3.92 -2.08 13.49
C ILE A 190 -2.83 -1.33 14.26
N GLY A 191 -2.85 0.00 14.32
CA GLY A 191 -1.79 0.78 14.99
C GLY A 191 -1.95 0.92 16.51
N VAL A 192 -3.18 0.86 17.03
CA VAL A 192 -3.45 1.16 18.46
C VAL A 192 -4.22 0.03 19.15
N VAL A 193 -5.36 -0.39 18.62
CA VAL A 193 -6.22 -1.38 19.29
C VAL A 193 -5.54 -2.75 19.35
N LEU A 194 -4.98 -3.25 18.24
CA LEU A 194 -4.31 -4.55 18.23
C LEU A 194 -3.15 -4.65 19.23
N PRO A 195 -2.20 -3.69 19.32
CA PRO A 195 -1.17 -3.69 20.36
C PRO A 195 -1.72 -3.77 21.77
N VAL A 196 -2.77 -2.99 22.05
CA VAL A 196 -3.38 -2.97 23.39
C VAL A 196 -3.96 -4.34 23.75
N VAL A 197 -4.64 -4.99 22.80
CA VAL A 197 -5.17 -6.35 22.97
C VAL A 197 -4.03 -7.34 23.21
N LEU A 198 -3.00 -7.37 22.35
CA LEU A 198 -1.88 -8.31 22.48
C LEU A 198 -1.09 -8.10 23.78
N VAL A 199 -0.91 -6.84 24.21
CA VAL A 199 -0.27 -6.51 25.49
C VAL A 199 -1.08 -7.03 26.67
N GLY A 200 -2.42 -6.95 26.60
CA GLY A 200 -3.31 -7.51 27.61
C GLY A 200 -3.19 -9.04 27.70
N GLU A 201 -3.23 -9.71 26.56
CA GLU A 201 -3.09 -11.18 26.45
C GLU A 201 -1.74 -11.68 27.00
N MET A 202 -0.68 -10.87 26.86
CA MET A 202 0.65 -11.22 27.36
C MET A 202 0.86 -10.92 28.85
N GLY A 203 -0.15 -10.36 29.55
CA GLY A 203 -0.03 -10.02 30.97
C GLY A 203 0.65 -8.67 31.24
N GLY A 204 0.71 -7.78 30.24
CA GLY A 204 1.16 -6.40 30.38
C GLY A 204 2.39 -6.02 29.52
N PRO A 205 2.77 -4.73 29.51
CA PRO A 205 3.74 -4.19 28.54
C PRO A 205 5.14 -4.81 28.65
N VAL A 206 5.57 -5.12 29.88
CA VAL A 206 6.90 -5.72 30.12
C VAL A 206 6.97 -7.11 29.52
N ALA A 207 5.95 -7.93 29.76
CA ALA A 207 5.87 -9.28 29.21
C ALA A 207 5.76 -9.26 27.68
N ALA A 208 5.01 -8.31 27.12
CA ALA A 208 4.92 -8.14 25.66
C ALA A 208 6.26 -7.78 25.01
N VAL A 209 7.05 -6.89 25.63
CA VAL A 209 8.39 -6.55 25.14
C VAL A 209 9.34 -7.75 25.29
N GLN A 210 9.28 -8.49 26.39
CA GLN A 210 10.07 -9.71 26.57
C GLN A 210 9.70 -10.80 25.54
N ALA A 211 8.42 -10.87 25.14
CA ALA A 211 7.96 -11.74 24.08
C ALA A 211 8.48 -11.32 22.68
N LEU A 212 9.10 -10.17 22.49
CA LEU A 212 9.76 -9.84 21.22
C LEU A 212 11.12 -10.50 21.05
N ALA A 213 11.69 -11.08 22.12
CA ALA A 213 12.93 -11.82 22.00
C ALA A 213 12.76 -13.01 21.03
N PRO A 214 13.82 -13.47 20.37
CA PRO A 214 13.81 -14.73 19.63
C PRO A 214 13.62 -15.93 20.58
N LEU A 215 13.03 -17.02 20.09
CA LEU A 215 12.75 -18.23 20.89
C LEU A 215 14.02 -19.07 21.14
N ASP A 216 14.92 -19.09 20.16
CA ASP A 216 16.20 -19.79 20.13
C ASP A 216 17.38 -18.90 20.58
N GLY A 217 17.11 -17.64 20.93
CA GLY A 217 18.15 -16.67 21.28
C GLY A 217 18.84 -16.02 20.08
N ASP A 218 18.51 -16.42 18.84
CA ASP A 218 19.10 -15.85 17.63
C ASP A 218 18.38 -14.56 17.23
N TRP A 219 18.96 -13.42 17.62
CA TRP A 219 18.43 -12.11 17.25
C TRP A 219 18.51 -11.82 15.76
N LEU A 220 19.43 -12.46 15.05
CA LEU A 220 19.55 -12.31 13.60
C LEU A 220 18.49 -13.12 12.85
N GLY A 221 17.86 -14.11 13.51
CA GLY A 221 16.86 -14.99 12.91
C GLY A 221 17.33 -15.62 11.61
N GLY A 222 18.57 -16.11 11.60
CA GLY A 222 19.24 -16.69 10.44
C GLY A 222 19.77 -15.69 9.40
N MET A 223 19.56 -14.38 9.59
CA MET A 223 20.10 -13.35 8.68
C MET A 223 21.59 -13.11 8.93
N SER A 224 22.37 -12.83 7.88
CA SER A 224 23.75 -12.39 8.04
C SER A 224 23.82 -10.90 8.40
N VAL A 225 24.90 -10.47 9.07
CA VAL A 225 25.15 -9.04 9.30
C VAL A 225 25.25 -8.26 7.98
N VAL A 226 25.80 -8.89 6.93
CA VAL A 226 25.86 -8.31 5.58
C VAL A 226 24.46 -8.08 5.02
N PHE A 227 23.52 -8.99 5.25
CA PHE A 227 22.13 -8.81 4.86
C PHE A 227 21.50 -7.61 5.58
N LEU A 228 21.72 -7.45 6.89
CA LEU A 228 21.23 -6.28 7.63
C LEU A 228 21.80 -4.96 7.11
N ILE A 229 23.09 -4.92 6.77
CA ILE A 229 23.70 -3.74 6.12
C ILE A 229 23.07 -3.50 4.74
N SER A 230 22.79 -4.56 3.97
CA SER A 230 22.16 -4.42 2.66
C SER A 230 20.75 -3.84 2.73
N LEU A 231 20.00 -4.04 3.83
CA LEU A 231 18.70 -3.38 4.02
C LEU A 231 18.84 -1.86 3.93
N PHE A 232 19.86 -1.27 4.58
CA PHE A 232 20.10 0.17 4.50
C PHE A 232 20.54 0.61 3.10
N LEU A 233 21.42 -0.17 2.46
CA LEU A 233 21.92 0.15 1.13
C LEU A 233 20.85 0.06 0.04
N ILE A 234 19.79 -0.73 0.25
CA ILE A 234 18.69 -0.92 -0.71
C ILE A 234 17.50 -0.03 -0.37
N ASP A 235 17.04 -0.04 0.89
CA ASP A 235 15.78 0.61 1.27
C ASP A 235 15.89 2.14 1.36
N ILE A 236 17.08 2.71 1.57
CA ILE A 236 17.26 4.16 1.49
C ILE A 236 17.08 4.66 0.04
N PRO A 237 17.81 4.14 -0.97
CA PRO A 237 17.69 4.63 -2.34
C PRO A 237 16.40 4.18 -3.04
N ILE A 238 15.74 3.09 -2.62
CA ILE A 238 14.49 2.63 -3.28
C ILE A 238 13.39 3.71 -3.23
N VAL A 239 13.38 4.55 -2.19
CA VAL A 239 12.49 5.70 -2.05
C VAL A 239 12.60 6.66 -3.24
N LEU A 240 13.79 6.79 -3.84
CA LEU A 240 14.02 7.70 -4.96
C LEU A 240 13.38 7.22 -6.26
N ILE A 241 13.10 5.92 -6.38
CA ILE A 241 12.48 5.33 -7.59
C ILE A 241 11.02 4.92 -7.35
N ASP A 242 10.46 5.21 -6.18
CA ASP A 242 9.06 4.96 -5.87
C ASP A 242 8.16 5.90 -6.69
N ALA A 243 7.54 5.36 -7.73
CA ALA A 243 6.67 6.13 -8.63
C ALA A 243 5.53 6.85 -7.89
N SER A 244 5.02 6.26 -6.80
CA SER A 244 3.90 6.84 -6.04
C SER A 244 4.32 8.11 -5.29
N LEU A 245 5.56 8.18 -4.78
CA LEU A 245 6.09 9.35 -4.09
C LEU A 245 6.30 10.53 -5.04
N TRP A 246 6.79 10.25 -6.26
CA TRP A 246 6.92 11.27 -7.30
C TRP A 246 5.56 11.81 -7.71
N GLN A 247 4.59 10.92 -7.89
CA GLN A 247 3.24 11.30 -8.27
C GLN A 247 2.54 12.16 -7.21
N LYS A 248 2.62 11.76 -5.93
CA LYS A 248 2.07 12.50 -4.79
C LYS A 248 2.81 13.83 -4.55
N THR A 249 4.12 13.86 -4.82
CA THR A 249 4.91 15.10 -4.85
C THR A 249 4.40 16.04 -5.94
N GLY A 250 4.17 15.53 -7.16
CA GLY A 250 3.57 16.29 -8.26
C GLY A 250 2.19 16.86 -7.90
N ALA A 251 1.38 16.10 -7.16
CA ALA A 251 0.02 16.49 -6.76
C ALA A 251 -0.06 17.57 -5.67
N ALA A 252 1.01 17.78 -4.89
CA ALA A 252 1.00 18.69 -3.75
C ALA A 252 0.72 20.15 -4.17
N GLN A 253 -0.07 20.89 -3.39
CA GLN A 253 -0.36 22.30 -3.69
C GLN A 253 0.88 23.22 -3.67
N ASN A 254 1.84 22.96 -2.78
CA ASN A 254 3.06 23.75 -2.70
C ASN A 254 4.25 22.95 -2.14
N ALA A 255 5.46 23.45 -2.41
CA ALA A 255 6.72 22.83 -2.03
C ALA A 255 6.91 22.71 -0.50
N GLY A 256 6.32 23.62 0.29
CA GLY A 256 6.39 23.58 1.76
C GLY A 256 5.48 22.51 2.38
N HIS A 257 4.33 22.23 1.75
CA HIS A 257 3.41 21.17 2.15
C HIS A 257 4.04 19.81 1.93
N ILE A 258 4.65 19.57 0.76
CA ILE A 258 5.24 18.26 0.46
C ILE A 258 6.42 17.93 1.38
N ARG A 259 7.33 18.87 1.67
CA ARG A 259 8.43 18.61 2.62
C ARG A 259 7.93 18.13 3.96
N ARG A 260 6.96 18.85 4.53
CA ARG A 260 6.38 18.52 5.84
C ARG A 260 5.65 17.18 5.78
N ALA A 261 4.84 16.95 4.74
CA ALA A 261 4.08 15.71 4.60
C ALA A 261 5.00 14.48 4.48
N VAL A 262 6.06 14.54 3.67
CA VAL A 262 7.02 13.45 3.53
C VAL A 262 7.79 13.21 4.83
N VAL A 263 8.23 14.26 5.54
CA VAL A 263 8.95 14.08 6.82
C VAL A 263 8.07 13.39 7.86
N ILE A 264 6.81 13.81 8.00
CA ILE A 264 5.85 13.15 8.89
C ILE A 264 5.64 11.70 8.46
N THR A 265 5.51 11.45 7.16
CA THR A 265 5.36 10.09 6.60
C THR A 265 6.57 9.21 6.90
N GLY A 266 7.79 9.75 6.80
CA GLY A 266 9.03 9.03 7.14
C GLY A 266 9.08 8.62 8.60
N LEU A 267 8.74 9.53 9.51
CA LEU A 267 8.66 9.21 10.95
C LEU A 267 7.56 8.18 11.24
N ALA A 268 6.38 8.35 10.62
CA ALA A 268 5.27 7.40 10.75
C ALA A 268 5.67 6.01 10.25
N PHE A 269 6.42 5.92 9.14
CA PHE A 269 6.88 4.65 8.59
C PHE A 269 7.88 3.92 9.48
N ILE A 270 8.77 4.65 10.17
CA ILE A 270 9.71 4.04 11.12
C ILE A 270 8.91 3.35 12.23
N VAL A 271 7.97 4.07 12.84
CA VAL A 271 7.10 3.53 13.90
C VAL A 271 6.29 2.35 13.38
N TRP A 272 5.65 2.52 12.23
CA TRP A 272 4.79 1.49 11.63
C TRP A 272 5.56 0.24 11.21
N GLY A 273 6.77 0.41 10.68
CA GLY A 273 7.65 -0.69 10.27
C GLY A 273 8.12 -1.51 11.46
N THR A 274 8.50 -0.86 12.56
CA THR A 274 8.82 -1.55 13.82
C THR A 274 7.60 -2.28 14.38
N LEU A 275 6.43 -1.63 14.38
CA LEU A 275 5.18 -2.21 14.85
C LEU A 275 4.77 -3.45 14.05
N SER A 276 4.87 -3.39 12.72
CA SER A 276 4.54 -4.51 11.82
C SER A 276 5.49 -5.69 12.03
N ALA A 277 6.79 -5.42 12.22
CA ALA A 277 7.75 -6.46 12.55
C ALA A 277 7.49 -7.07 13.94
N ALA A 278 7.06 -6.26 14.91
CA ALA A 278 6.65 -6.75 16.23
C ALA A 278 5.48 -7.73 16.12
N TYR A 279 4.47 -7.47 15.29
CA TYR A 279 3.39 -8.42 15.07
C TYR A 279 3.86 -9.77 14.54
N GLY A 280 4.77 -9.79 13.56
CA GLY A 280 5.32 -11.05 13.07
C GLY A 280 6.07 -11.83 14.13
N ALA A 281 6.94 -11.15 14.89
CA ALA A 281 7.69 -11.79 15.98
C ALA A 281 6.77 -12.36 17.08
N LEU A 282 5.73 -11.60 17.46
CA LEU A 282 4.73 -12.06 18.42
C LEU A 282 3.88 -13.20 17.86
N ALA A 283 3.48 -13.14 16.58
CA ALA A 283 2.75 -14.21 15.91
C ALA A 283 3.54 -15.52 15.91
N LYS A 284 4.86 -15.48 15.69
CA LYS A 284 5.73 -16.67 15.78
C LYS A 284 5.65 -17.36 17.13
N ARG A 285 5.54 -16.59 18.22
CA ARG A 285 5.42 -17.14 19.58
C ARG A 285 4.03 -17.64 19.90
N LEU A 286 3.02 -16.88 19.49
CA LEU A 286 1.62 -17.17 19.78
C LEU A 286 1.04 -18.27 18.89
N GLN A 287 1.63 -18.48 17.71
CA GLN A 287 1.10 -19.37 16.67
C GLN A 287 2.24 -20.05 15.89
N PRO A 288 3.17 -20.78 16.53
CA PRO A 288 4.40 -21.29 15.89
C PRO A 288 4.16 -22.23 14.69
N GLY A 289 3.02 -22.92 14.64
CA GLY A 289 2.68 -23.88 13.59
C GLY A 289 2.01 -23.30 12.35
N LEU A 290 1.99 -21.97 12.17
CA LEU A 290 1.29 -21.34 11.04
C LEU A 290 1.78 -21.86 9.68
N ILE A 291 3.10 -21.88 9.47
CA ILE A 291 3.73 -22.35 8.23
C ILE A 291 3.60 -23.88 8.09
N GLU A 292 3.75 -24.60 9.20
CA GLU A 292 3.63 -26.06 9.25
C GLU A 292 2.21 -26.54 8.89
N ALA A 293 1.20 -25.71 9.17
CA ALA A 293 -0.18 -25.90 8.74
C ALA A 293 -0.44 -25.57 7.26
N GLY A 294 0.61 -25.28 6.48
CA GLY A 294 0.52 -24.96 5.05
C GLY A 294 0.10 -23.52 4.74
N MET A 295 0.06 -22.63 5.73
CA MET A 295 -0.26 -21.22 5.50
C MET A 295 1.00 -20.42 5.15
N SER A 296 0.84 -19.36 4.34
CA SER A 296 1.91 -18.39 4.09
C SER A 296 2.28 -17.65 5.37
N ALA A 297 3.56 -17.28 5.52
CA ALA A 297 4.00 -16.40 6.60
C ALA A 297 3.24 -15.05 6.61
N ASP A 298 2.80 -14.56 5.44
CA ASP A 298 1.97 -13.35 5.31
C ASP A 298 0.62 -13.45 6.05
N ALA A 299 0.19 -14.66 6.42
CA ALA A 299 -0.99 -14.86 7.26
C ALA A 299 -0.77 -14.49 8.73
N ALA A 300 0.46 -14.20 9.17
CA ALA A 300 0.80 -13.94 10.57
C ALA A 300 0.01 -12.77 11.19
N LEU A 301 -0.09 -11.63 10.50
CA LEU A 301 -0.89 -10.50 10.99
C LEU A 301 -2.41 -10.78 10.90
N PRO A 302 -2.95 -11.26 9.75
CA PRO A 302 -4.35 -11.67 9.65
C PRO A 302 -4.78 -12.66 10.74
N SER A 303 -3.94 -13.64 11.08
CA SER A 303 -4.24 -14.65 12.08
C SER A 303 -4.20 -14.09 13.51
N LEU A 304 -3.34 -13.10 13.80
CA LEU A 304 -3.40 -12.37 15.07
C LEU A 304 -4.72 -11.60 15.21
N LEU A 305 -5.16 -10.91 14.16
CA LEU A 305 -6.45 -10.24 14.17
C LEU A 305 -7.59 -11.22 14.44
N PHE A 306 -7.63 -12.33 13.70
CA PHE A 306 -8.70 -13.32 13.79
C PHE A 306 -8.77 -14.01 15.15
N ASN A 307 -7.62 -14.37 15.73
CA ASN A 307 -7.58 -15.18 16.95
C ASN A 307 -7.73 -14.37 18.25
N TYR A 308 -7.34 -13.09 18.25
CA TYR A 308 -7.26 -12.30 19.49
C TYR A 308 -8.27 -11.14 19.55
N MET A 309 -8.82 -10.69 18.42
CA MET A 309 -9.77 -9.58 18.46
C MET A 309 -11.17 -10.07 18.87
N PRO A 310 -11.81 -9.43 19.86
CA PRO A 310 -13.18 -9.78 20.22
C PRO A 310 -14.16 -9.41 19.10
N PRO A 311 -15.39 -9.96 19.12
CA PRO A 311 -16.44 -9.58 18.20
C PRO A 311 -16.62 -8.05 18.14
N VAL A 312 -17.12 -7.54 17.01
CA VAL A 312 -17.20 -6.11 16.67
C VAL A 312 -15.84 -5.49 16.36
N LEU A 313 -14.86 -5.60 17.26
CA LEU A 313 -13.50 -5.12 17.00
C LEU A 313 -12.84 -5.92 15.88
N LEU A 314 -13.13 -7.22 15.78
CA LEU A 314 -12.70 -8.07 14.66
C LEU A 314 -13.22 -7.55 13.32
N GLY A 315 -14.49 -7.14 13.23
CA GLY A 315 -15.06 -6.53 12.02
C GLY A 315 -14.32 -5.26 11.59
N PHE A 316 -14.04 -4.35 12.54
CA PHE A 316 -13.25 -3.15 12.25
C PHE A 316 -11.79 -3.45 11.89
N ALA A 317 -11.18 -4.43 12.54
CA ALA A 317 -9.82 -4.87 12.22
C ALA A 317 -9.74 -5.49 10.83
N PHE A 318 -10.75 -6.25 10.42
CA PHE A 318 -10.86 -6.78 9.08
C PHE A 318 -11.03 -5.68 8.04
N ALA A 319 -11.91 -4.71 8.33
CA ALA A 319 -12.06 -3.52 7.51
C ALA A 319 -10.72 -2.76 7.35
N ALA A 320 -9.91 -2.64 8.42
CA ALA A 320 -8.58 -2.07 8.35
C ALA A 320 -7.61 -2.90 7.49
N LEU A 321 -7.61 -4.22 7.61
CA LEU A 321 -6.76 -5.09 6.80
C LEU A 321 -7.10 -4.98 5.31
N VAL A 322 -8.40 -4.96 4.99
CA VAL A 322 -8.88 -4.75 3.62
C VAL A 322 -8.57 -3.33 3.13
N ALA A 323 -8.62 -2.32 4.00
CA ALA A 323 -8.22 -0.95 3.67
C ALA A 323 -6.76 -0.86 3.24
N VAL A 324 -5.85 -1.56 3.93
CA VAL A 324 -4.43 -1.66 3.58
C VAL A 324 -4.24 -2.20 2.16
N ILE A 325 -4.97 -3.26 1.81
CA ILE A 325 -4.90 -3.92 0.50
C ILE A 325 -5.46 -2.99 -0.60
N ILE A 326 -6.63 -2.38 -0.36
CA ILE A 326 -7.29 -1.48 -1.33
C ILE A 326 -6.44 -0.22 -1.59
N SER A 327 -5.87 0.40 -0.56
CA SER A 327 -5.04 1.61 -0.73
C SER A 327 -3.80 1.33 -1.59
N THR A 328 -3.18 0.17 -1.39
CA THR A 328 -2.03 -0.29 -2.18
C THR A 328 -2.43 -0.52 -3.64
N ALA A 329 -3.56 -1.19 -3.87
CA ALA A 329 -4.08 -1.46 -5.21
C ALA A 329 -4.41 -0.18 -5.97
N ALA A 330 -5.08 0.77 -5.30
CA ALA A 330 -5.46 2.05 -5.87
C ALA A 330 -4.25 2.88 -6.31
N THR A 331 -3.19 2.88 -5.50
CA THR A 331 -1.91 3.52 -5.87
C THR A 331 -1.29 2.86 -7.10
N ALA A 332 -1.26 1.52 -7.16
CA ALA A 332 -0.73 0.79 -8.32
C ALA A 332 -1.51 1.11 -9.60
N MET A 333 -2.85 1.13 -9.54
CA MET A 333 -3.71 1.49 -10.66
C MET A 333 -3.53 2.94 -11.10
N LEU A 334 -3.37 3.87 -10.16
CA LEU A 334 -3.16 5.28 -10.46
C LEU A 334 -1.82 5.51 -11.17
N VAL A 335 -0.75 4.83 -10.70
CA VAL A 335 0.55 4.82 -11.38
C VAL A 335 0.41 4.21 -12.78
N ALA A 336 -0.24 3.05 -12.90
CA ALA A 336 -0.47 2.39 -14.18
C ALA A 336 -1.13 3.31 -15.22
N GLY A 337 -2.22 3.97 -14.85
CA GLY A 337 -2.92 4.89 -15.76
C GLY A 337 -2.07 6.09 -16.15
N THR A 338 -1.32 6.65 -15.22
CA THR A 338 -0.45 7.80 -15.47
C THR A 338 0.68 7.41 -16.41
N THR A 339 1.35 6.29 -16.13
CA THR A 339 2.41 5.73 -16.97
C THR A 339 1.92 5.39 -18.37
N ALA A 340 0.76 4.74 -18.50
CA ALA A 340 0.19 4.41 -19.81
C ALA A 340 -0.08 5.65 -20.68
N GLY A 341 -0.70 6.68 -20.12
CA GLY A 341 -1.08 7.87 -20.88
C GLY A 341 0.08 8.83 -21.15
N PHE A 342 0.85 9.17 -20.11
CA PHE A 342 1.86 10.24 -20.19
C PHE A 342 3.23 9.75 -20.61
N GLU A 343 3.62 8.54 -20.19
CA GLU A 343 5.02 8.10 -20.28
C GLU A 343 5.23 7.06 -21.38
N LEU A 344 4.16 6.35 -21.77
CA LEU A 344 4.16 5.45 -22.91
C LEU A 344 3.47 6.10 -24.12
N PHE A 345 2.18 6.42 -23.99
CA PHE A 345 1.39 6.87 -25.14
C PHE A 345 1.85 8.22 -25.70
N ARG A 346 2.11 9.23 -24.86
CA ARG A 346 2.65 10.52 -25.35
C ARG A 346 4.09 10.44 -25.87
N VAL A 347 4.85 9.41 -25.52
CA VAL A 347 6.16 9.19 -26.14
C VAL A 347 6.00 8.67 -27.57
N ILE A 348 5.02 7.77 -27.78
CA ILE A 348 4.68 7.25 -29.11
C ILE A 348 3.97 8.31 -29.97
N LYS A 349 3.10 9.11 -29.36
CA LYS A 349 2.31 10.16 -30.01
C LYS A 349 2.45 11.50 -29.26
N PRO A 350 3.52 12.27 -29.52
CA PRO A 350 3.79 13.53 -28.83
C PRO A 350 2.68 14.58 -28.94
N ASP A 351 2.02 14.66 -30.10
CA ASP A 351 0.96 15.64 -30.39
C ASP A 351 -0.44 15.17 -29.95
N ALA A 352 -0.53 14.16 -29.08
CA ALA A 352 -1.80 13.66 -28.59
C ALA A 352 -2.58 14.73 -27.82
N SER A 353 -3.88 14.85 -28.10
CA SER A 353 -4.75 15.75 -27.36
C SER A 353 -4.92 15.31 -25.90
N ASP A 354 -5.33 16.21 -25.01
CA ASP A 354 -5.61 15.89 -23.61
C ASP A 354 -6.68 14.79 -23.47
N LYS A 355 -7.72 14.85 -24.32
CA LYS A 355 -8.78 13.81 -24.39
C LYS A 355 -8.22 12.44 -24.78
N GLN A 356 -7.31 12.39 -25.77
CA GLN A 356 -6.65 11.14 -26.17
C GLN A 356 -5.76 10.60 -25.05
N THR A 357 -5.03 11.47 -24.37
CA THR A 357 -4.16 11.10 -23.24
C THR A 357 -4.98 10.51 -22.10
N LEU A 358 -6.07 11.19 -21.71
CA LEU A 358 -6.96 10.72 -20.65
C LEU A 358 -7.64 9.39 -21.00
N LEU A 359 -8.04 9.21 -22.26
CA LEU A 359 -8.59 7.94 -22.73
C LEU A 359 -7.55 6.81 -22.58
N MET A 360 -6.32 7.04 -23.04
CA MET A 360 -5.25 6.04 -22.94
C MET A 360 -4.86 5.74 -21.49
N THR A 361 -4.87 6.75 -20.62
CA THR A 361 -4.73 6.56 -19.18
C THR A 361 -5.79 5.61 -18.63
N ARG A 362 -7.08 5.84 -18.95
CA ARG A 362 -8.18 4.97 -18.48
C ARG A 362 -8.11 3.57 -19.08
N LEU A 363 -7.76 3.44 -20.36
CA LEU A 363 -7.56 2.14 -21.00
C LEU A 363 -6.39 1.38 -20.37
N GLY A 364 -5.31 2.06 -20.00
CA GLY A 364 -4.19 1.45 -19.27
C GLY A 364 -4.63 0.89 -17.92
N VAL A 365 -5.39 1.67 -17.13
CA VAL A 365 -5.98 1.17 -15.88
C VAL A 365 -6.87 -0.05 -16.14
N GLY A 366 -7.73 -0.01 -17.17
CA GLY A 366 -8.58 -1.14 -17.55
C GLY A 366 -7.80 -2.39 -17.97
N LEU A 367 -6.68 -2.22 -18.68
CA LEU A 367 -5.80 -3.32 -19.06
C LEU A 367 -5.15 -3.96 -17.83
N VAL A 368 -4.62 -3.15 -16.90
CA VAL A 368 -4.08 -3.68 -15.63
C VAL A 368 -5.17 -4.38 -14.81
N ALA A 369 -6.39 -3.85 -14.78
CA ALA A 369 -7.50 -4.49 -14.10
C ALA A 369 -7.79 -5.89 -14.68
N PHE A 370 -7.91 -5.97 -16.01
CA PHE A 370 -8.18 -7.22 -16.71
C PHE A 370 -7.07 -8.26 -16.52
N VAL A 371 -5.81 -7.87 -16.77
CA VAL A 371 -4.67 -8.78 -16.64
C VAL A 371 -4.44 -9.14 -15.18
N GLY A 372 -4.65 -8.22 -14.24
CA GLY A 372 -4.53 -8.49 -12.81
C GLY A 372 -5.53 -9.54 -12.34
N VAL A 373 -6.78 -9.47 -12.77
CA VAL A 373 -7.80 -10.51 -12.48
C VAL A 373 -7.39 -11.84 -13.09
N TYR A 374 -6.94 -11.85 -14.35
CA TYR A 374 -6.47 -13.06 -15.01
C TYR A 374 -5.32 -13.73 -14.23
N ILE A 375 -4.30 -12.96 -13.85
CA ILE A 375 -3.18 -13.47 -13.05
C ILE A 375 -3.67 -13.98 -11.69
N ALA A 376 -4.48 -13.21 -10.98
CA ALA A 376 -4.94 -13.56 -9.64
C ALA A 376 -5.75 -14.86 -9.60
N LEU A 377 -6.58 -15.12 -10.61
CA LEU A 377 -7.39 -16.34 -10.70
C LEU A 377 -6.58 -17.57 -11.17
N ASN A 378 -5.53 -17.38 -11.96
CA ASN A 378 -4.69 -18.48 -12.47
C ASN A 378 -3.48 -18.79 -11.58
N ALA A 379 -3.12 -17.91 -10.65
CA ALA A 379 -2.03 -18.15 -9.70
C ALA A 379 -2.34 -19.23 -8.64
N GLN A 380 -3.59 -19.72 -8.58
CA GLN A 380 -3.99 -20.88 -7.77
C GLN A 380 -3.77 -22.24 -8.47
N GLY A 381 -3.23 -22.25 -9.70
CA GLY A 381 -2.96 -23.46 -10.49
C GLY A 381 -1.60 -24.09 -10.22
#